data_AF-A0A433ED00-F1
#
_entry.id   AF-A0A433ED00-F1
#
_cell.length_a   1.000
_cell.length_b   1.000
_cell.length_c   1.000
_cell.angle_alpha   90.00
_cell.angle_beta   90.00
_cell.angle_gamma   90.00
#
_symmetry.space_group_name_H-M   'P 1'
#
loop_
_entity.id
_entity.type
_entity.pdbx_description
1 polymer ?
#
loop_
_entity_poly.entity_id
_entity_poly.type
_entity_poly.pdbx_seq_one_letter_code
_entity_poly.pdbx_strand_id
1 'polypeptide(L)'
;MSGKLDSFLTLEHKQFLLLCNGGSFGDIELWGAEEILDKQYRAPKNLQDSMYEAGQVLYEPIFLNRINNQVTFNVDGEKIVPFSSFIEEYVFGEKYKYIFDDADIDDMWYFFLHDNPI
;
A
#
# COMPACT_ATOMS: atom_id res chain seq x y z
N MET A 1 17.18 4.20 -8.14
CA MET A 1 16.96 3.83 -6.73
C MET A 1 18.30 3.87 -5.99
N SER A 2 18.40 4.48 -4.81
CA SER A 2 19.65 4.53 -4.03
C SER A 2 19.99 3.16 -3.44
N GLY A 3 21.27 2.86 -3.18
CA GLY A 3 21.68 1.56 -2.62
C GLY A 3 21.08 1.27 -1.22
N LYS A 4 20.86 2.31 -0.42
CA LYS A 4 20.18 2.20 0.88
C LYS A 4 18.72 1.76 0.69
N LEU A 5 17.98 2.44 -0.19
CA LEU A 5 16.59 2.09 -0.48
C LEU A 5 16.48 0.70 -1.10
N ASP A 6 17.41 0.31 -1.97
CA ASP A 6 17.40 -1.03 -2.55
C ASP A 6 17.52 -2.12 -1.47
N SER A 7 18.42 -1.98 -0.48
CA SER A 7 18.47 -2.92 0.65
C SER A 7 17.25 -2.84 1.58
N PHE A 8 16.49 -1.74 1.51
CA PHE A 8 15.36 -1.47 2.37
C PHE A 8 14.06 -2.13 1.90
N LEU A 9 13.90 -2.40 0.60
CA LEU A 9 12.63 -2.85 0.02
C LEU A 9 12.58 -4.36 -0.24
N THR A 10 11.37 -4.92 -0.24
CA THR A 10 11.14 -6.28 -0.75
C THR A 10 11.26 -6.30 -2.27
N LEU A 11 11.52 -7.48 -2.85
CA LEU A 11 11.63 -7.63 -4.30
C LEU A 11 10.35 -7.19 -5.02
N GLU A 12 9.18 -7.61 -4.53
CA GLU A 12 7.90 -7.25 -5.15
C GLU A 12 7.62 -5.75 -5.07
N HIS A 13 7.93 -5.10 -3.95
CA HIS A 13 7.75 -3.65 -3.85
C HIS A 13 8.71 -2.90 -4.77
N LYS A 14 9.96 -3.38 -4.96
CA LYS A 14 10.86 -2.81 -5.98
C LYS A 14 10.27 -2.94 -7.38
N GLN A 15 9.72 -4.10 -7.72
CA GLN A 15 9.10 -4.33 -9.02
C GLN A 15 7.88 -3.41 -9.22
N PHE A 16 7.06 -3.26 -8.19
CA PHE A 16 5.96 -2.29 -8.20
C PHE A 16 6.46 -0.88 -8.45
N LEU A 17 7.47 -0.39 -7.71
CA LEU A 17 8.03 0.96 -7.89
C LEU A 17 8.64 1.22 -9.28
N LEU A 18 9.09 0.16 -9.98
CA LEU A 18 9.57 0.27 -11.36
C LEU A 18 8.41 0.43 -12.37
N LEU A 19 7.25 -0.14 -12.08
CA LEU A 19 6.04 0.00 -12.89
C LEU A 19 5.29 1.30 -12.56
N CYS A 20 5.19 1.61 -11.28
CA CYS A 20 4.44 2.72 -10.71
C CYS A 20 5.17 3.22 -9.45
N ASN A 21 5.82 4.38 -9.55
CA ASN A 21 6.63 4.94 -8.47
C ASN A 21 5.77 5.60 -7.38
N GLY A 22 5.01 4.78 -6.64
CA GLY A 22 3.96 5.25 -5.74
C GLY A 22 2.77 5.82 -6.52
N GLY A 23 1.80 6.39 -5.79
CA GLY A 23 0.61 6.99 -6.39
C GLY A 23 -0.55 7.11 -5.42
N SER A 24 -1.53 7.93 -5.80
CA SER A 24 -2.81 8.06 -5.10
C SER A 24 -3.89 7.33 -5.90
N PHE A 25 -4.52 6.34 -5.28
CA PHE A 25 -5.52 5.44 -5.83
C PHE A 25 -6.78 5.56 -5.00
N GLY A 26 -7.51 6.66 -5.23
CA GLY A 26 -8.57 7.10 -4.33
C GLY A 26 -8.03 7.35 -2.92
N ASP A 27 -8.59 6.69 -1.91
CA ASP A 27 -8.18 6.82 -0.50
C ASP A 27 -6.94 6.00 -0.11
N ILE A 28 -6.32 5.30 -1.06
CA ILE A 28 -5.05 4.59 -0.86
C ILE A 28 -3.91 5.40 -1.48
N GLU A 29 -2.94 5.81 -0.68
CA GLU A 29 -1.72 6.46 -1.13
C GLU A 29 -0.52 5.55 -0.90
N LEU A 30 0.26 5.29 -1.94
CA LEU A 30 1.51 4.52 -1.86
C LEU A 30 2.71 5.44 -2.06
N TRP A 31 3.70 5.29 -1.19
CA TRP A 31 4.90 6.13 -1.18
C TRP A 31 5.80 5.85 -2.37
N GLY A 32 6.22 6.92 -3.04
CA GLY A 32 7.25 6.83 -4.05
C GLY A 32 8.62 6.52 -3.44
N ALA A 33 9.55 6.06 -4.27
CA ALA A 33 10.91 5.73 -3.87
C ALA A 33 11.60 6.86 -3.09
N GLU A 34 11.35 8.13 -3.45
CA GLU A 34 11.96 9.29 -2.80
C GLU A 34 11.40 9.55 -1.39
N GLU A 35 10.21 9.04 -1.07
CA GLU A 35 9.50 9.32 0.19
C GLU A 35 9.66 8.21 1.22
N ILE A 36 9.88 6.96 0.77
CA ILE A 36 9.84 5.80 1.65
C ILE A 36 10.78 5.95 2.84
N LEU A 37 12.04 6.34 2.63
CA LEU A 37 13.00 6.43 3.74
C LEU A 37 12.65 7.52 4.76
N ASP A 38 11.95 8.58 4.33
CA ASP A 38 11.61 9.73 5.16
C ASP A 38 10.27 9.53 5.90
N LYS A 39 9.38 8.70 5.36
CA LYS A 39 8.05 8.41 5.92
C LYS A 39 8.01 7.23 6.89
N GLN A 40 9.10 6.95 7.62
CA GLN A 40 9.16 5.82 8.57
C GLN A 40 8.76 6.17 10.01
N TYR A 41 8.18 7.35 10.25
CA TYR A 41 7.91 7.85 11.61
C TYR A 41 6.73 7.15 12.31
N ARG A 42 5.82 6.47 11.59
CA ARG A 42 4.74 5.66 12.19
C ARG A 42 5.09 4.18 12.32
N ALA A 43 6.20 3.72 11.73
CA ALA A 43 6.65 2.34 11.84
C ALA A 43 6.95 1.99 13.31
N PRO A 44 6.33 0.94 13.89
CA PRO A 44 6.52 0.59 15.29
C PRO A 44 8.00 0.34 15.60
N LYS A 45 8.56 1.05 16.58
CA LYS A 45 10.01 1.01 16.89
C LYS A 45 10.55 -0.40 17.12
N ASN A 46 9.74 -1.30 17.68
CA ASN A 46 10.08 -2.69 17.94
C ASN A 46 10.03 -3.60 16.70
N LEU A 47 9.52 -3.11 15.57
CA LEU A 47 9.34 -3.85 14.32
C LEU A 47 10.03 -3.17 13.13
N GLN A 48 10.83 -2.12 13.34
CA GLN A 48 11.50 -1.40 12.25
C GLN A 48 12.50 -2.27 11.47
N ASP A 49 13.02 -3.33 12.10
CA ASP A 49 13.88 -4.31 11.44
C ASP A 49 13.10 -5.23 10.49
N SER A 50 11.79 -5.40 10.68
CA SER A 50 10.96 -6.34 9.94
C SER A 50 9.86 -5.68 9.11
N MET A 51 9.50 -4.43 9.38
CA MET A 51 8.42 -3.72 8.70
C MET A 51 8.81 -2.28 8.40
N TYR A 52 8.21 -1.75 7.34
CA TYR A 52 8.36 -0.36 6.95
C TYR A 52 7.04 0.20 6.44
N GLU A 53 6.84 1.49 6.60
CA GLU A 53 5.68 2.18 6.07
C GLU A 53 5.83 2.32 4.54
N ALA A 54 4.83 1.83 3.81
CA ALA A 54 4.80 1.83 2.35
C ALA A 54 3.72 2.77 1.78
N GLY A 55 2.84 3.30 2.65
CA GLY A 55 1.74 4.14 2.22
C GLY A 55 0.79 4.46 3.37
N GLN A 56 -0.41 4.92 3.02
CA GLN A 56 -1.52 5.09 3.93
C GLN A 56 -2.87 4.80 3.26
N VAL A 57 -3.85 4.43 4.07
CA VAL A 57 -5.26 4.28 3.70
C VAL A 57 -6.09 5.03 4.73
N LEU A 58 -6.94 5.97 4.31
CA LEU A 58 -7.73 6.81 5.24
C LEU A 58 -6.88 7.40 6.40
N TYR A 59 -5.70 7.92 6.09
CA TYR A 59 -4.72 8.44 7.07
C TYR A 59 -4.03 7.41 7.97
N GLU A 60 -4.47 6.15 7.98
CA GLU A 60 -3.84 5.05 8.70
C GLU A 60 -2.65 4.47 7.91
N PRO A 61 -1.54 4.12 8.56
CA PRO A 61 -0.35 3.64 7.87
C PRO A 61 -0.56 2.26 7.25
N ILE A 62 -0.01 2.09 6.04
CA ILE A 62 0.15 0.78 5.40
C ILE A 62 1.58 0.32 5.68
N PHE A 63 1.73 -0.82 6.35
CA PHE A 63 3.03 -1.41 6.64
C PHE A 63 3.29 -2.61 5.73
N LEU A 64 4.51 -2.71 5.21
CA LEU A 64 4.98 -3.88 4.47
C LEU A 64 6.07 -4.58 5.28
N ASN A 65 5.87 -5.88 5.51
CA ASN A 65 6.82 -6.72 6.22
C ASN A 65 7.87 -7.30 5.26
N ARG A 66 9.15 -7.00 5.51
CA ARG A 66 10.26 -7.41 4.65
C ARG A 66 10.63 -8.89 4.71
N ILE A 67 10.14 -9.61 5.72
CA ILE A 67 10.45 -11.02 5.98
C ILE A 67 9.49 -11.93 5.24
N ASN A 68 8.19 -11.63 5.31
CA ASN A 68 7.13 -12.48 4.77
C ASN A 68 6.32 -11.81 3.65
N ASN A 69 6.67 -10.58 3.27
CA ASN A 69 6.04 -9.82 2.19
C ASN A 69 4.53 -9.61 2.39
N GLN A 70 4.09 -9.54 3.65
CA GLN A 70 2.72 -9.21 4.01
C GLN A 70 2.54 -7.71 4.21
N VAL A 71 1.42 -7.20 3.75
CA VAL A 71 0.92 -5.85 3.99
C VAL A 71 -0.05 -5.89 5.17
N THR A 72 0.17 -5.03 6.14
CA THR A 72 -0.74 -4.75 7.25
C THR A 72 -1.33 -3.36 7.07
N PHE A 73 -2.65 -3.27 7.11
CA PHE A 73 -3.39 -2.00 7.05
C PHE A 73 -4.68 -2.12 7.85
N ASN A 74 -5.26 -0.99 8.26
CA ASN A 74 -6.46 -0.97 9.10
C ASN A 74 -7.61 -0.28 8.38
N VAL A 75 -8.64 -1.07 8.09
CA VAL A 75 -9.94 -0.59 7.60
C VAL A 75 -10.96 -1.51 8.24
N ASP A 76 -11.88 -1.02 9.05
CA ASP A 76 -12.84 -1.86 9.81
C ASP A 76 -12.18 -3.03 10.56
N GLY A 77 -10.94 -2.83 11.02
CA GLY A 77 -10.10 -3.84 11.63
C GLY A 77 -8.81 -4.10 10.86
N GLU A 78 -7.82 -4.65 11.58
CA GLU A 78 -6.52 -4.99 11.02
C GLU A 78 -6.67 -6.10 9.96
N LYS A 79 -6.12 -5.84 8.78
CA LYS A 79 -6.02 -6.77 7.66
C LYS A 79 -4.54 -7.07 7.42
N ILE A 80 -4.24 -8.35 7.23
CA ILE A 80 -2.89 -8.83 6.87
C ILE A 80 -3.03 -9.69 5.62
N VAL A 81 -2.44 -9.24 4.51
CA VAL A 81 -2.55 -9.89 3.20
C VAL A 81 -1.19 -9.90 2.48
N PRO A 82 -0.94 -10.79 1.51
CA PRO A 82 0.22 -10.68 0.64
C PRO A 82 0.26 -9.34 -0.09
N PHE A 83 1.45 -8.80 -0.36
CA PHE A 83 1.60 -7.55 -1.14
C PHE A 83 0.91 -7.62 -2.50
N SER A 84 1.04 -8.74 -3.23
CA SER A 84 0.31 -8.95 -4.48
C SER A 84 -1.21 -8.84 -4.31
N SER A 85 -1.80 -9.54 -3.33
CA SER A 85 -3.24 -9.46 -3.05
C SER A 85 -3.67 -8.05 -2.64
N PHE A 86 -2.83 -7.31 -1.91
CA PHE A 86 -3.12 -5.91 -1.58
C PHE A 86 -3.24 -5.07 -2.86
N ILE A 87 -2.27 -5.17 -3.77
CA ILE A 87 -2.28 -4.44 -5.04
C ILE A 87 -3.46 -4.88 -5.92
N GLU A 88 -3.62 -6.17 -6.16
CA GLU A 88 -4.59 -6.72 -7.13
C GLU A 88 -6.04 -6.63 -6.64
N GLU A 89 -6.29 -6.78 -5.34
CA GLU A 89 -7.66 -6.86 -4.83
C GLU A 89 -8.11 -5.54 -4.17
N TYR A 90 -7.24 -4.85 -3.45
CA TYR A 90 -7.60 -3.66 -2.66
C TYR A 90 -7.24 -2.34 -3.34
N VAL A 91 -6.16 -2.28 -4.12
CA VAL A 91 -5.80 -1.05 -4.87
C VAL A 91 -6.52 -1.01 -6.21
N PHE A 92 -6.44 -2.11 -6.97
CA PHE A 92 -6.94 -2.17 -8.35
C PHE A 92 -8.12 -3.12 -8.55
N GLY A 93 -8.69 -3.66 -7.46
CA GLY A 93 -9.69 -4.73 -7.55
C GLY A 93 -11.00 -4.43 -6.81
N GLU A 94 -11.89 -5.41 -6.90
CA GLU A 94 -13.25 -5.38 -6.34
C GLU A 94 -13.32 -5.19 -4.82
N LYS A 95 -12.21 -5.37 -4.09
CA LYS A 95 -12.18 -5.13 -2.64
C LYS A 95 -11.90 -3.66 -2.29
N TYR A 96 -11.63 -2.79 -3.26
CA TYR A 96 -11.50 -1.34 -3.02
C TYR A 96 -12.77 -0.76 -2.37
N LYS A 97 -13.96 -1.25 -2.71
CA LYS A 97 -15.21 -0.82 -2.05
C LYS A 97 -15.30 -1.09 -0.55
N TYR A 98 -14.40 -1.91 -0.02
CA TYR A 98 -14.29 -2.20 1.41
C TYR A 98 -13.21 -1.36 2.10
N ILE A 99 -12.73 -0.29 1.45
CA ILE A 99 -11.75 0.65 2.00
C ILE A 99 -12.41 1.69 2.89
N PHE A 100 -13.65 2.10 2.60
CA PHE A 100 -14.49 2.94 3.45
C PHE A 100 -15.97 2.74 3.13
N ASP A 101 -16.83 3.14 4.05
CA ASP A 101 -18.29 3.15 3.84
C ASP A 101 -18.65 4.02 2.64
N ASP A 102 -19.58 3.57 1.80
CA ASP A 102 -20.08 4.29 0.61
C ASP A 102 -19.03 4.50 -0.51
N ALA A 103 -17.88 3.80 -0.47
CA ALA A 103 -16.92 3.81 -1.57
C ALA A 103 -17.53 3.36 -2.91
N ASP A 104 -18.55 2.50 -2.90
CA ASP A 104 -19.28 2.07 -4.10
C ASP A 104 -20.36 3.06 -4.57
N ILE A 105 -20.54 4.18 -3.87
CA ILE A 105 -21.58 5.18 -4.13
C ILE A 105 -20.98 6.51 -4.60
N ASP A 106 -19.85 6.96 -4.04
CA ASP A 106 -19.31 8.31 -4.31
C ASP A 106 -17.76 8.37 -4.42
N ASP A 107 -17.13 7.27 -4.86
CA ASP A 107 -15.67 7.27 -5.08
C ASP A 107 -15.30 7.18 -6.56
N MET A 108 -14.56 8.18 -7.04
CA MET A 108 -14.12 8.24 -8.44
C MET A 108 -13.16 7.11 -8.82
N TRP A 109 -12.35 6.62 -7.87
CA TRP A 109 -11.44 5.52 -8.11
C TRP A 109 -12.21 4.20 -8.24
N TYR A 110 -13.19 3.94 -7.37
CA TYR A 110 -14.09 2.81 -7.50
C TYR A 110 -14.80 2.80 -8.87
N PHE A 111 -15.38 3.93 -9.28
CA PHE A 111 -16.02 4.02 -10.60
C PHE A 111 -15.03 3.81 -11.75
N PHE A 112 -13.81 4.34 -11.63
CA PHE A 112 -12.75 4.09 -12.61
C PHE A 112 -12.43 2.60 -12.74
N LEU A 113 -12.29 1.88 -11.62
CA LEU A 113 -12.04 0.43 -11.62
C LEU A 113 -13.20 -0.33 -12.25
N HIS A 114 -14.44 0.05 -11.94
CA HIS A 114 -15.64 -0.60 -12.48
C HIS A 114 -15.79 -0.40 -13.99
N ASP A 115 -15.46 0.79 -14.49
CA ASP A 115 -15.48 1.12 -15.92
C ASP A 115 -14.29 0.51 -16.69
N ASN A 116 -13.23 0.10 -15.98
CA ASN A 116 -11.99 -0.42 -16.55
C ASN A 116 -11.54 -1.73 -15.85
N PRO A 117 -12.31 -2.83 -15.98
CA PRO A 117 -11.94 -4.10 -15.36
C PRO A 117 -10.64 -4.65 -15.95
N ILE A 118 -9.79 -5.19 -15.08
CA ILE A 118 -8.46 -5.75 -15.39
C ILE A 118 -8.56 -7.23 -15.78
#